data_AF-X0SYP5-F1
#
_entry.id   AF-X0SYP5-F1
#
_cell.length_a   1.000
_cell.length_b   1.000
_cell.length_c   1.000
_cell.angle_alpha   90.00
_cell.angle_beta   90.00
_cell.angle_gamma   90.00
#
_symmetry.space_group_name_H-M   'P 1'
#
loop_
_entity.id
_entity.type
_entity.pdbx_description
1 polymer ?
#
loop_
_entity_poly.entity_id
_entity_poly.type
_entity_poly.pdbx_seq_one_letter_code
_entity_poly.pdbx_strand_id
1 'polypeptide(L)'
;QNSPFGDAFDRYDLAMGCEHIASFLDALNNWYIRRSRSRFWAADNDPRALQSKQDAFDTLYTVLTTLSRVAAPMLPLLADEIHDRLVGGDSVHLASWPDSAELPDDPELVEDMDRVREICSSALAVRDAERLRIRLPLRTLTVAGPDLARLDGYRDLIAEELNVKNVVLTDDVGHFGSFVLRPIGAVVGPALGGDTQEVMAGARAGDWMLNDDGTVTVAEHTLTEDQFEFGLEAADVEGAAQPLPGARSVVHLDTDVDDELRAEGRARDLIRLVQ
;
A
#
# COMPACT_ATOMS: atom_id res chain seq x y z
N GLN A 1 -3.03 23.18 -7.20
CA GLN A 1 -1.99 23.94 -6.46
C GLN A 1 -1.49 23.24 -5.20
N ASN A 2 -2.16 22.21 -4.67
CA ASN A 2 -1.69 21.49 -3.47
C ASN A 2 -1.39 20.02 -3.79
N SER A 3 -0.35 19.75 -4.58
CA SER A 3 0.17 18.39 -4.71
C SER A 3 1.54 18.33 -4.04
N PRO A 4 1.90 17.27 -3.31
CA PRO A 4 3.20 17.17 -2.63
C PRO A 4 4.39 17.45 -3.56
N PHE A 5 4.27 17.01 -4.82
CA PHE A 5 5.26 17.28 -5.87
C PHE A 5 5.33 18.77 -6.26
N GLY A 6 4.20 19.43 -6.46
CA GLY A 6 4.13 20.87 -6.73
C GLY A 6 4.76 21.69 -5.61
N ASP A 7 4.45 21.35 -4.35
CA ASP A 7 5.00 22.01 -3.17
C ASP A 7 6.53 21.79 -3.03
N ALA A 8 7.02 20.62 -3.40
CA ALA A 8 8.46 20.35 -3.48
C ALA A 8 9.13 21.22 -4.55
N PHE A 9 8.55 21.30 -5.74
CA PHE A 9 9.06 22.13 -6.84
C PHE A 9 9.02 23.63 -6.51
N ASP A 10 7.95 24.12 -5.89
CA ASP A 10 7.82 25.52 -5.46
C ASP A 10 8.86 25.90 -4.41
N ARG A 11 9.30 24.92 -3.60
CA ARG A 11 10.40 25.07 -2.62
C ARG A 11 11.79 24.77 -3.19
N TYR A 12 11.90 24.49 -4.48
CA TYR A 12 13.13 24.07 -5.16
C TYR A 12 13.75 22.76 -4.59
N ASP A 13 12.93 21.90 -3.99
CA ASP A 13 13.34 20.58 -3.51
C ASP A 13 13.18 19.53 -4.62
N LEU A 14 14.16 19.53 -5.53
CA LEU A 14 14.19 18.60 -6.66
C LEU A 14 14.38 17.14 -6.23
N ALA A 15 15.02 16.89 -5.08
CA ALA A 15 15.25 15.55 -4.58
C ALA A 15 13.92 14.91 -4.15
N MET A 16 13.14 15.64 -3.35
CA MET A 16 11.79 15.21 -2.96
C MET A 16 10.87 15.05 -4.17
N GLY A 17 10.97 15.95 -5.16
CA GLY A 17 10.27 15.80 -6.44
C GLY A 17 10.59 14.49 -7.17
N CYS A 18 11.87 14.12 -7.26
CA CYS A 18 12.31 12.83 -7.82
C CYS A 18 11.70 11.64 -7.07
N GLU A 19 11.71 11.69 -5.74
CA GLU A 19 11.19 10.62 -4.89
C GLU A 19 9.69 10.40 -5.08
N HIS A 20 8.91 11.48 -5.18
CA HIS A 20 7.47 11.40 -5.46
C HIS A 20 7.18 10.74 -6.82
N ILE A 21 7.93 11.09 -7.87
CA ILE A 21 7.78 10.44 -9.19
C ILE A 21 8.14 8.95 -9.09
N ALA A 22 9.24 8.61 -8.42
CA ALA A 22 9.67 7.22 -8.26
C ALA A 22 8.62 6.38 -7.51
N SER A 23 8.08 6.90 -6.41
CA SER A 23 7.02 6.27 -5.62
C SER A 23 5.73 6.09 -6.45
N PHE A 24 5.34 7.10 -7.22
CA PHE A 24 4.18 7.01 -8.10
C PHE A 24 4.35 5.94 -9.19
N LEU A 25 5.54 5.88 -9.82
CA LEU A 25 5.85 4.87 -10.84
C LEU A 25 5.83 3.46 -10.26
N ASP A 26 6.28 3.27 -9.02
CA ASP A 26 6.18 1.99 -8.31
C ASP A 26 4.71 1.56 -8.16
N ALA A 27 3.85 2.45 -7.67
CA ALA A 27 2.41 2.20 -7.55
C ALA A 27 1.77 1.88 -8.92
N LEU A 28 2.07 2.68 -9.95
CA LEU A 28 1.52 2.47 -11.29
C LEU A 28 1.92 1.10 -11.86
N ASN A 29 3.18 0.70 -11.74
CA ASN A 29 3.67 -0.53 -12.32
C ASN A 29 3.24 -1.76 -11.50
N ASN A 30 3.56 -1.75 -10.20
CA ASN A 30 3.41 -2.91 -9.32
C ASN A 30 1.97 -3.13 -8.86
N TRP A 31 1.14 -2.10 -8.82
CA TRP A 31 -0.28 -2.22 -8.46
C TRP A 31 -1.19 -2.12 -9.67
N TYR A 32 -1.18 -1.00 -10.38
CA TYR A 32 -2.19 -0.78 -11.41
C TYR A 32 -1.98 -1.65 -12.65
N ILE A 33 -0.81 -1.56 -13.30
CA ILE A 33 -0.54 -2.26 -14.58
C ILE A 33 -0.52 -3.77 -14.36
N ARG A 34 0.21 -4.26 -13.35
CA ARG A 34 0.31 -5.70 -13.06
C ARG A 34 -1.06 -6.33 -12.83
N ARG A 35 -1.91 -5.70 -12.00
CA ARG A 35 -3.25 -6.21 -11.71
C ARG A 35 -4.22 -6.05 -12.87
N SER A 36 -4.11 -4.96 -13.63
CA SER A 36 -5.02 -4.68 -14.76
C SER A 36 -4.66 -5.47 -16.02
N ARG A 37 -3.61 -6.31 -16.02
CA ARG A 37 -3.21 -7.12 -17.18
C ARG A 37 -4.33 -7.98 -17.74
N SER A 38 -5.15 -8.59 -16.88
CA SER A 38 -6.32 -9.37 -17.30
C SER A 38 -7.38 -8.50 -17.96
N ARG A 39 -7.58 -7.26 -17.48
CA ARG A 39 -8.51 -6.28 -18.04
C ARG A 39 -8.05 -5.82 -19.42
N PHE A 40 -6.75 -5.52 -19.58
CA PHE A 40 -6.20 -5.13 -20.87
C PHE A 40 -6.40 -6.22 -21.92
N TRP A 41 -6.17 -7.49 -21.56
CA TRP A 41 -6.27 -8.64 -22.48
C TRP A 41 -7.62 -9.37 -22.41
N ALA A 42 -8.65 -8.74 -21.85
CA ALA A 42 -9.99 -9.31 -21.85
C ALA A 42 -10.49 -9.49 -23.29
N ALA A 43 -11.20 -10.60 -23.53
CA ALA A 43 -11.78 -10.91 -24.82
C ALA A 43 -12.96 -9.97 -25.13
N ASP A 44 -13.10 -9.57 -26.39
CA ASP A 44 -14.12 -8.60 -26.84
C ASP A 44 -15.52 -9.26 -27.03
N ASN A 45 -15.79 -10.35 -26.32
CA ASN A 45 -17.01 -11.15 -26.45
C ASN A 45 -18.08 -10.83 -25.40
N ASP A 46 -17.71 -10.14 -24.31
CA ASP A 46 -18.63 -9.66 -23.27
C ASP A 46 -18.62 -8.11 -23.22
N PRO A 47 -19.77 -7.44 -23.40
CA PRO A 47 -19.87 -5.98 -23.28
C PRO A 47 -19.32 -5.42 -21.96
N ARG A 48 -19.47 -6.13 -20.84
CA ARG A 48 -18.92 -5.67 -19.55
C ARG A 48 -17.39 -5.75 -19.51
N ALA A 49 -16.83 -6.80 -20.08
CA ALA A 49 -15.38 -6.96 -20.19
C ALA A 49 -14.78 -5.91 -21.13
N LEU A 50 -15.48 -5.59 -22.22
CA LEU A 50 -15.07 -4.53 -23.14
C LEU A 50 -15.07 -3.15 -22.47
N GLN A 51 -16.11 -2.82 -21.69
CA GLN A 51 -16.15 -1.57 -20.93
C GLN A 51 -15.00 -1.53 -19.91
N SER A 52 -14.81 -2.59 -19.13
CA SER A 52 -13.72 -2.66 -18.14
C SER A 52 -12.33 -2.49 -18.75
N LYS A 53 -12.13 -2.99 -19.99
CA LYS A 53 -10.92 -2.82 -20.79
C LYS A 53 -10.74 -1.38 -21.25
N GLN A 54 -11.80 -0.73 -21.74
CA GLN A 54 -11.78 0.69 -22.09
C GLN A 54 -11.46 1.56 -20.88
N ASP A 55 -12.16 1.36 -19.75
CA ASP A 55 -11.92 2.10 -18.51
C ASP A 55 -10.45 1.97 -18.03
N ALA A 56 -9.85 0.79 -18.22
CA ALA A 56 -8.44 0.56 -17.88
C ALA A 56 -7.49 1.36 -18.78
N PHE A 57 -7.76 1.40 -20.09
CA PHE A 57 -6.96 2.20 -21.02
C PHE A 57 -7.15 3.70 -20.83
N ASP A 58 -8.38 4.16 -20.59
CA ASP A 58 -8.68 5.58 -20.39
C ASP A 58 -8.00 6.12 -19.12
N THR A 59 -8.05 5.34 -18.04
CA THR A 59 -7.33 5.65 -16.80
C THR A 59 -5.82 5.70 -17.05
N LEU A 60 -5.24 4.68 -17.71
CA LEU A 60 -3.81 4.64 -18.00
C LEU A 60 -3.37 5.80 -18.91
N TYR A 61 -4.17 6.13 -19.92
CA TYR A 61 -3.95 7.28 -20.80
C TYR A 61 -3.92 8.59 -20.00
N THR A 62 -4.91 8.80 -19.14
CA THR A 62 -5.00 10.00 -18.29
C THR A 62 -3.79 10.11 -17.36
N VAL A 63 -3.41 8.99 -16.74
CA VAL A 63 -2.23 8.92 -15.87
C VAL A 63 -0.94 9.23 -16.63
N LEU A 64 -0.69 8.59 -17.77
CA LEU A 64 0.56 8.77 -18.53
C LEU A 64 0.67 10.17 -19.12
N THR A 65 -0.42 10.74 -19.62
CA THR A 65 -0.43 12.12 -20.15
C THR A 65 -0.20 13.15 -19.06
N THR A 66 -0.83 12.97 -17.89
CA THR A 66 -0.60 13.82 -16.71
C THR A 66 0.82 13.68 -16.19
N LEU A 67 1.30 12.45 -15.99
CA LEU A 67 2.65 12.17 -15.53
C LEU A 67 3.71 12.76 -16.48
N SER A 68 3.49 12.69 -17.79
CA SER A 68 4.41 13.28 -18.77
C SER A 68 4.52 14.80 -18.57
N ARG A 69 3.42 15.50 -18.32
CA ARG A 69 3.43 16.95 -18.01
C ARG A 69 4.15 17.24 -16.69
N VAL A 70 3.89 16.46 -15.64
CA VAL A 70 4.53 16.62 -14.31
C VAL A 70 6.03 16.33 -14.37
N ALA A 71 6.44 15.28 -15.07
CA ALA A 71 7.82 14.82 -15.14
C ALA A 71 8.66 15.55 -16.19
N ALA A 72 8.05 16.34 -17.09
CA ALA A 72 8.75 17.04 -18.17
C ALA A 72 9.98 17.86 -17.73
N PRO A 73 9.96 18.61 -16.60
CA PRO A 73 11.14 19.35 -16.14
C PRO A 73 12.33 18.45 -15.76
N MET A 74 12.09 17.19 -15.41
CA MET A 74 13.10 16.25 -14.91
C MET A 74 13.52 15.23 -15.98
N LEU A 75 12.58 14.82 -16.83
CA LEU A 75 12.74 13.78 -17.84
C LEU A 75 12.35 14.31 -19.25
N PRO A 76 12.97 15.41 -19.73
CA PRO A 76 12.41 16.19 -20.83
C PRO A 76 12.28 15.42 -22.15
N LEU A 77 13.25 14.57 -22.48
CA LEU A 77 13.21 13.78 -23.72
C LEU A 77 12.20 12.63 -23.64
N LEU A 78 12.12 11.97 -22.48
CA LEU A 78 11.25 10.81 -22.30
C LEU A 78 9.78 11.24 -22.16
N ALA A 79 9.52 12.29 -21.40
CA ALA A 79 8.19 12.87 -21.26
C ALA A 79 7.64 13.35 -22.61
N ASP A 80 8.49 13.96 -23.44
CA ASP A 80 8.08 14.44 -24.77
C ASP A 80 7.77 13.29 -25.72
N GLU A 81 8.62 12.25 -25.78
CA GLU A 81 8.33 11.06 -26.61
C GLU A 81 7.05 10.36 -26.16
N ILE A 82 6.82 10.19 -24.85
CA ILE A 82 5.58 9.55 -24.36
C ILE A 82 4.36 10.41 -24.71
N HIS A 83 4.43 11.73 -24.50
CA HIS A 83 3.32 12.64 -24.78
C HIS A 83 2.97 12.68 -26.27
N ASP A 84 3.97 12.82 -27.16
CA ASP A 84 3.76 12.83 -28.61
C ASP A 84 3.13 11.51 -29.09
N ARG A 85 3.56 10.37 -28.56
CA ARG A 85 3.01 9.06 -28.95
C ARG A 85 1.57 8.85 -28.50
N LEU A 86 1.15 9.46 -27.41
CA LEU A 86 -0.19 9.29 -26.84
C LEU A 86 -1.18 10.34 -27.35
N VAL A 87 -0.81 11.62 -27.26
CA VAL A 87 -1.68 12.76 -27.57
C VAL A 87 -1.49 13.20 -29.02
N GLY A 88 -0.25 13.13 -29.52
CA GLY A 88 0.17 13.75 -30.76
C GLY A 88 0.17 15.28 -30.70
N GLY A 89 0.85 15.91 -31.65
CA GLY A 89 0.80 17.36 -31.84
C GLY A 89 1.99 18.10 -31.24
N ASP A 90 1.74 19.08 -30.39
CA ASP A 90 2.77 19.95 -29.82
C ASP A 90 3.52 19.25 -28.67
N SER A 91 4.78 19.65 -28.47
CA SER A 91 5.64 19.13 -27.42
C SER A 91 5.02 19.31 -26.03
N VAL A 92 5.26 18.34 -25.13
CA VAL A 92 4.80 18.42 -23.73
C VAL A 92 5.32 19.67 -23.00
N HIS A 93 6.46 20.21 -23.45
CA HIS A 93 7.08 21.41 -22.90
C HIS A 93 6.29 22.69 -23.20
N LEU A 94 5.33 22.62 -24.12
CA LEU A 94 4.39 23.71 -24.44
C LEU A 94 3.04 23.53 -23.74
N ALA A 95 2.80 22.37 -23.11
CA ALA A 95 1.58 22.11 -22.38
C ALA A 95 1.54 22.91 -21.07
N SER A 96 0.33 23.28 -20.64
CA SER A 96 0.14 23.88 -19.31
C SER A 96 0.48 22.88 -18.21
N TRP A 97 0.81 23.37 -17.02
CA TRP A 97 0.89 22.51 -15.84
C TRP A 97 -0.46 21.83 -15.57
N PRO A 98 -0.50 20.54 -15.17
CA PRO A 98 -1.76 19.87 -14.88
C PRO A 98 -2.44 20.48 -13.66
N ASP A 99 -3.74 20.76 -13.77
CA ASP A 99 -4.55 21.20 -12.64
C ASP A 99 -5.15 19.98 -11.94
N SER A 100 -4.89 19.85 -10.63
CA SER A 100 -5.45 18.77 -9.82
C SER A 100 -6.97 18.82 -9.76
N ALA A 101 -7.59 20.00 -9.95
CA ALA A 101 -9.05 20.15 -9.97
C ALA A 101 -9.71 19.52 -11.22
N GLU A 102 -8.93 19.20 -12.26
CA GLU A 102 -9.41 18.48 -13.45
C GLU A 102 -9.40 16.96 -13.26
N LEU A 103 -8.81 16.47 -12.17
CA LEU A 103 -8.74 15.05 -11.84
C LEU A 103 -9.86 14.69 -10.87
N PRO A 104 -10.37 13.43 -10.91
CA PRO A 104 -11.28 12.93 -9.88
C PRO A 104 -10.64 13.07 -8.49
N ASP A 105 -11.35 13.74 -7.58
CA ASP A 105 -10.96 13.89 -6.18
C ASP A 105 -11.81 12.96 -5.33
N ASP A 106 -11.19 11.91 -4.80
CA ASP A 106 -11.81 10.93 -3.92
C ASP A 106 -10.80 10.52 -2.83
N PRO A 107 -10.64 11.34 -1.78
CA PRO A 107 -9.65 11.10 -0.73
C PRO A 107 -9.95 9.81 0.05
N GLU A 108 -11.22 9.45 0.23
CA GLU A 108 -11.62 8.22 0.90
C GLU A 108 -11.14 6.98 0.12
N LEU A 109 -11.31 6.99 -1.21
CA LEU A 109 -10.79 5.92 -2.08
C LEU A 109 -9.26 5.82 -2.02
N VAL A 110 -8.55 6.94 -1.97
CA VAL A 110 -7.09 6.97 -1.87
C VAL A 110 -6.64 6.33 -0.55
N GLU A 111 -7.22 6.76 0.57
CA GLU A 111 -6.93 6.19 1.89
C GLU A 111 -7.23 4.69 1.96
N ASP A 112 -8.38 4.27 1.41
CA ASP A 112 -8.76 2.85 1.38
C ASP A 112 -7.78 2.03 0.55
N MET A 113 -7.36 2.53 -0.62
CA MET A 113 -6.39 1.85 -1.47
C MET A 113 -5.01 1.79 -0.84
N ASP A 114 -4.54 2.84 -0.17
CA ASP A 114 -3.26 2.80 0.55
C ASP A 114 -3.30 1.76 1.66
N ARG A 115 -4.40 1.68 2.42
CA ARG A 115 -4.58 0.65 3.45
C ARG A 115 -4.63 -0.76 2.87
N VAL A 116 -5.29 -0.96 1.73
CA VAL A 116 -5.28 -2.24 0.99
C VAL A 116 -3.86 -2.63 0.59
N ARG A 117 -3.06 -1.66 0.12
CA ARG A 117 -1.67 -1.89 -0.29
C ARG A 117 -0.79 -2.29 0.89
N GLU A 118 -0.96 -1.64 2.03
CA GLU A 118 -0.29 -1.98 3.29
C GLU A 118 -0.66 -3.36 3.80
N ILE A 119 -1.95 -3.72 3.78
CA ILE A 119 -2.42 -5.07 4.14
C ILE A 119 -1.70 -6.11 3.28
N CYS A 120 -1.66 -5.89 1.97
CA CYS A 120 -1.03 -6.84 1.06
C CYS A 120 0.49 -6.90 1.24
N SER A 121 1.17 -5.77 1.41
CA SER A 121 2.62 -5.76 1.61
C SER A 121 3.02 -6.46 2.90
N SER A 122 2.33 -6.21 4.02
CA SER A 122 2.57 -6.90 5.29
C SER A 122 2.23 -8.40 5.19
N ALA A 123 1.13 -8.78 4.56
CA ALA A 123 0.80 -10.19 4.36
C ALA A 123 1.84 -10.91 3.48
N LEU A 124 2.37 -10.26 2.43
CA LEU A 124 3.44 -10.80 1.60
C LEU A 124 4.74 -10.95 2.40
N ALA A 125 5.06 -10.03 3.30
CA ALA A 125 6.21 -10.14 4.20
C ALA A 125 6.07 -11.34 5.14
N VAL A 126 4.89 -11.56 5.72
CA VAL A 126 4.58 -12.77 6.52
C VAL A 126 4.80 -14.03 5.68
N ARG A 127 4.30 -14.07 4.45
CA ARG A 127 4.50 -15.20 3.55
C ARG A 127 5.97 -15.49 3.28
N ASP A 128 6.77 -14.45 3.06
CA ASP A 128 8.20 -14.61 2.79
C ASP A 128 8.95 -15.12 4.03
N ALA A 129 8.63 -14.58 5.22
CA ALA A 129 9.17 -15.03 6.50
C ALA A 129 8.87 -16.53 6.76
N GLU A 130 7.65 -16.96 6.47
CA GLU A 130 7.20 -18.35 6.58
C GLU A 130 7.60 -19.22 5.36
N ARG A 131 8.31 -18.65 4.38
CA ARG A 131 8.75 -19.31 3.14
C ARG A 131 7.60 -19.90 2.31
N LEU A 132 6.42 -19.29 2.39
CA LEU A 132 5.19 -19.66 1.69
C LEU A 132 5.09 -18.93 0.34
N ARG A 133 5.60 -19.58 -0.71
CA ARG A 133 5.58 -19.09 -2.11
C ARG A 133 4.18 -18.60 -2.50
N ILE A 134 4.05 -17.43 -3.14
CA ILE A 134 2.75 -16.80 -3.49
C ILE A 134 1.80 -17.72 -4.27
N ARG A 135 2.31 -18.62 -5.11
CA ARG A 135 1.51 -19.55 -5.92
C ARG A 135 0.82 -20.66 -5.10
N LEU A 136 1.27 -20.89 -3.88
CA LEU A 136 0.60 -21.78 -2.94
C LEU A 136 -0.63 -21.05 -2.39
N PRO A 137 -1.86 -21.50 -2.72
CA PRO A 137 -3.05 -20.93 -2.10
C PRO A 137 -3.02 -21.17 -0.60
N LEU A 138 -3.44 -20.17 0.17
CA LEU A 138 -3.66 -20.31 1.60
C LEU A 138 -5.16 -20.15 1.91
N ARG A 139 -5.58 -20.60 3.09
CA ARG A 139 -7.00 -20.66 3.42
C ARG A 139 -7.58 -19.30 3.70
N THR A 140 -7.00 -18.58 4.64
CA THR A 140 -7.60 -17.35 5.16
C THR A 140 -6.55 -16.33 5.54
N LEU A 141 -6.80 -15.09 5.16
CA LEU A 141 -6.20 -13.91 5.75
C LEU A 141 -7.22 -13.30 6.73
N THR A 142 -6.78 -12.99 7.94
CA THR A 142 -7.56 -12.16 8.86
C THR A 142 -6.85 -10.83 9.05
N VAL A 143 -7.59 -9.74 8.86
CA VAL A 143 -7.13 -8.39 9.22
C VAL A 143 -7.97 -7.95 10.42
N ALA A 144 -7.30 -7.68 11.54
CA ALA A 144 -7.97 -7.22 12.75
C ALA A 144 -7.56 -5.78 13.06
N GLY A 145 -8.52 -4.89 13.29
CA GLY A 145 -8.24 -3.46 13.53
C GLY A 145 -9.46 -2.56 13.38
N PRO A 146 -9.33 -1.28 13.77
CA PRO A 146 -10.43 -0.31 13.69
C PRO A 146 -10.77 0.04 12.24
N ASP A 147 -12.03 0.42 11.99
CA ASP A 147 -12.51 0.94 10.70
C ASP A 147 -12.17 0.08 9.48
N LEU A 148 -12.19 -1.25 9.64
CA LEU A 148 -11.98 -2.17 8.52
C LEU A 148 -13.26 -2.42 7.70
N ALA A 149 -14.44 -2.02 8.20
CA ALA A 149 -15.70 -2.22 7.50
C ALA A 149 -15.76 -1.51 6.13
N ARG A 150 -15.06 -0.38 5.97
CA ARG A 150 -14.92 0.31 4.67
C ARG A 150 -14.17 -0.52 3.63
N LEU A 151 -13.31 -1.44 4.07
CA LEU A 151 -12.52 -2.27 3.18
C LEU A 151 -13.27 -3.52 2.66
N ASP A 152 -14.54 -3.69 3.02
CA ASP A 152 -15.34 -4.86 2.65
C ASP A 152 -15.41 -5.06 1.13
N GLY A 153 -15.51 -3.97 0.38
CA GLY A 153 -15.53 -3.98 -1.09
C GLY A 153 -14.22 -4.41 -1.75
N TYR A 154 -13.10 -4.46 -1.01
CA TYR A 154 -11.79 -4.83 -1.53
C TYR A 154 -11.34 -6.23 -1.12
N ARG A 155 -12.19 -7.03 -0.46
CA ARG A 155 -11.83 -8.40 -0.04
C ARG A 155 -11.35 -9.26 -1.19
N ASP A 156 -12.05 -9.25 -2.32
CA ASP A 156 -11.67 -10.02 -3.51
C ASP A 156 -10.34 -9.53 -4.07
N LEU A 157 -10.12 -8.21 -4.08
CA LEU A 157 -8.87 -7.60 -4.51
C LEU A 157 -7.69 -8.10 -3.66
N ILE A 158 -7.84 -8.07 -2.33
CA ILE A 158 -6.85 -8.56 -1.35
C ILE A 158 -6.65 -10.08 -1.51
N ALA A 159 -7.74 -10.84 -1.66
CA ALA A 159 -7.71 -12.28 -1.79
C ALA A 159 -6.90 -12.72 -3.02
N GLU A 160 -7.15 -12.08 -4.16
CA GLU A 160 -6.41 -12.29 -5.40
C GLU A 160 -4.94 -11.92 -5.28
N GLU A 161 -4.62 -10.80 -4.62
CA GLU A 161 -3.23 -10.34 -4.45
C GLU A 161 -2.39 -11.35 -3.67
N LEU A 162 -2.99 -11.88 -2.60
CA LEU A 162 -2.31 -12.74 -1.64
C LEU A 162 -2.48 -14.23 -1.94
N ASN A 163 -3.29 -14.57 -2.95
CA ASN A 163 -3.69 -15.92 -3.28
C ASN A 163 -4.20 -16.67 -2.03
N VAL A 164 -5.19 -16.07 -1.38
CA VAL A 164 -5.92 -16.65 -0.24
C VAL A 164 -7.35 -16.97 -0.65
N LYS A 165 -7.96 -18.02 -0.09
CA LYS A 165 -9.34 -18.41 -0.41
C LYS A 165 -10.38 -17.50 0.25
N ASN A 166 -10.06 -16.88 1.39
CA ASN A 166 -10.97 -16.04 2.16
C ASN A 166 -10.23 -14.87 2.83
N VAL A 167 -10.90 -13.73 2.97
CA VAL A 167 -10.41 -12.56 3.72
C VAL A 167 -11.44 -12.22 4.78
N VAL A 168 -11.01 -12.24 6.04
CA VAL A 168 -11.82 -11.91 7.22
C VAL A 168 -11.37 -10.55 7.75
N LEU A 169 -12.32 -9.64 7.94
CA LEU A 169 -12.10 -8.33 8.55
C LEU A 169 -12.79 -8.33 9.92
N THR A 170 -12.07 -7.98 10.98
CA THR A 170 -12.58 -7.99 12.36
C THR A 170 -12.02 -6.82 13.17
N ASP A 171 -12.69 -6.42 14.23
CA ASP A 171 -12.20 -5.43 15.20
C ASP A 171 -11.46 -6.08 16.38
N ASP A 172 -11.49 -7.42 16.49
CA ASP A 172 -10.88 -8.17 17.59
C ASP A 172 -9.37 -8.33 17.41
N VAL A 173 -8.64 -7.24 17.62
CA VAL A 173 -7.18 -7.22 17.69
C VAL A 173 -6.68 -8.10 18.84
N GLY A 174 -7.38 -8.08 19.98
CA GLY A 174 -6.94 -8.74 21.21
C GLY A 174 -6.81 -10.25 21.07
N HIS A 175 -7.58 -10.86 20.16
CA HIS A 175 -7.44 -12.26 19.80
C HIS A 175 -6.04 -12.61 19.27
N PHE A 176 -5.42 -11.72 18.49
CA PHE A 176 -4.14 -11.97 17.80
C PHE A 176 -2.93 -11.48 18.60
N GLY A 177 -3.13 -10.62 19.59
CA GLY A 177 -2.07 -10.15 20.47
C GLY A 177 -2.34 -8.77 21.05
N SER A 178 -1.35 -8.26 21.78
CA SER A 178 -1.37 -6.89 22.31
C SER A 178 -0.36 -6.01 21.58
N PHE A 179 -0.79 -4.81 21.21
CA PHE A 179 0.10 -3.81 20.64
C PHE A 179 1.01 -3.23 21.71
N VAL A 180 2.30 -3.14 21.40
CA VAL A 180 3.31 -2.46 22.20
C VAL A 180 3.89 -1.29 21.41
N LEU A 181 4.00 -0.13 22.05
CA LEU A 181 4.64 1.03 21.44
C LEU A 181 6.16 0.84 21.44
N ARG A 182 6.80 1.00 20.29
CA ARG A 182 8.26 0.95 20.14
C ARG A 182 8.77 2.28 19.60
N PRO A 183 9.20 3.22 20.46
CA PRO A 183 9.79 4.48 20.00
C PRO A 183 11.10 4.22 19.24
N ILE A 184 11.31 4.94 18.14
CA ILE A 184 12.49 4.81 17.29
C ILE A 184 13.61 5.65 17.90
N GLY A 185 14.48 5.03 18.68
CA GLY A 185 15.52 5.73 19.43
C GLY A 185 16.46 6.61 18.59
N ALA A 186 16.65 6.29 17.30
CA ALA A 186 17.47 7.09 16.39
C ALA A 186 16.84 8.45 16.03
N VAL A 187 15.50 8.53 16.02
CA VAL A 187 14.74 9.75 15.71
C VAL A 187 14.39 10.49 16.99
N VAL A 188 13.94 9.75 18.01
CA VAL A 188 13.53 10.29 19.31
C VAL A 188 14.72 10.83 20.10
N GLY A 189 15.89 10.17 20.02
CA GLY A 189 17.09 10.56 20.78
C GLY A 189 17.55 12.00 20.54
N PRO A 190 17.73 12.44 19.28
CA PRO A 190 18.05 13.83 18.96
C PRO A 190 16.95 14.84 19.35
N ALA A 191 15.68 14.43 19.32
CA ALA A 191 14.53 15.30 19.60
C ALA A 191 14.28 15.51 21.10
N LEU A 192 14.37 14.45 21.91
CA LEU A 192 13.99 14.45 23.32
C LEU A 192 15.19 14.35 24.29
N GLY A 193 16.39 14.03 23.81
CA GLY A 193 17.60 14.03 24.64
C GLY A 193 17.48 13.11 25.86
N GLY A 194 17.56 13.69 27.07
CA GLY A 194 17.48 12.96 28.35
C GLY A 194 16.15 12.27 28.60
N ASP A 195 15.06 12.84 28.08
CA ASP A 195 13.69 12.36 28.29
C ASP A 195 13.39 11.10 27.46
N THR A 196 14.28 10.76 26.53
CA THR A 196 14.21 9.50 25.74
C THR A 196 14.13 8.27 26.64
N GLN A 197 14.82 8.26 27.79
CA GLN A 197 14.76 7.11 28.71
C GLN A 197 13.39 6.98 29.38
N GLU A 198 12.75 8.10 29.72
CA GLU A 198 11.42 8.13 30.32
C GLU A 198 10.35 7.70 29.31
N VAL A 199 10.42 8.22 28.08
CA VAL A 199 9.56 7.80 26.96
C VAL A 199 9.69 6.31 26.65
N MET A 200 10.91 5.78 26.59
CA MET A 200 11.15 4.36 26.35
C MET A 200 10.65 3.48 27.50
N ALA A 201 10.73 3.96 28.74
CA ALA A 201 10.20 3.26 29.91
C ALA A 201 8.67 3.27 29.93
N GLY A 202 8.03 4.42 29.69
CA GLY A 202 6.57 4.55 29.60
C GLY A 202 5.98 3.71 28.47
N ALA A 203 6.64 3.68 27.31
CA ALA A 203 6.23 2.84 26.18
C ALA A 203 6.24 1.35 26.54
N ARG A 204 7.26 0.88 27.27
CA ARG A 204 7.35 -0.51 27.77
C ARG A 204 6.35 -0.83 28.87
N ALA A 205 6.00 0.15 29.70
CA ALA A 205 5.00 -0.01 30.75
C ALA A 205 3.56 -0.07 30.20
N GLY A 206 3.36 0.33 28.94
CA GLY A 206 2.03 0.45 28.33
C GLY A 206 1.31 1.77 28.66
N ASP A 207 2.02 2.74 29.25
CA ASP A 207 1.49 4.04 29.67
C ASP A 207 1.53 5.05 28.52
N TRP A 208 0.81 4.74 27.44
CA TRP A 208 0.72 5.58 26.26
C TRP A 208 -0.71 5.68 25.74
N MET A 209 -1.00 6.78 25.05
CA MET A 209 -2.31 7.08 24.47
C MET A 209 -2.13 7.47 23.01
N LEU A 210 -2.87 6.83 22.12
CA LEU A 210 -2.98 7.25 20.72
C LEU A 210 -4.01 8.37 20.63
N ASN A 211 -3.62 9.48 20.02
CA ASN A 211 -4.46 10.62 19.76
C ASN A 211 -5.19 10.44 18.42
N ASP A 212 -6.32 11.15 18.24
CA ASP A 212 -7.14 11.07 17.02
C ASP A 212 -6.40 11.59 15.77
N ASP A 213 -5.31 12.34 15.95
CA ASP A 213 -4.45 12.88 14.89
C ASP A 213 -3.30 11.92 14.48
N GLY A 214 -3.30 10.69 14.97
CA GLY A 214 -2.27 9.68 14.67
C GLY A 214 -1.02 9.77 15.56
N THR A 215 -0.88 10.81 16.39
CA THR A 215 0.26 10.95 17.30
C THR A 215 0.10 10.12 18.57
N VAL A 216 1.22 9.73 19.20
CA VAL A 216 1.18 8.96 20.46
C VAL A 216 1.74 9.78 21.61
N THR A 217 0.93 9.99 22.65
CA THR A 217 1.38 10.61 23.89
C THR A 217 1.88 9.55 24.87
N VAL A 218 3.13 9.67 25.31
CA VAL A 218 3.77 8.78 26.28
C VAL A 218 4.66 9.61 27.21
N ALA A 219 4.56 9.39 28.52
CA ALA A 219 5.33 10.14 29.52
C ALA A 219 5.27 11.67 29.32
N GLU A 220 4.08 12.24 29.04
CA GLU A 220 3.86 13.68 28.77
C GLU A 220 4.47 14.22 27.47
N HIS A 221 5.09 13.37 26.64
CA HIS A 221 5.60 13.74 25.31
C HIS A 221 4.72 13.19 24.19
N THR A 222 4.51 13.99 23.15
CA THR A 222 3.81 13.57 21.93
C THR A 222 4.82 13.16 20.87
N LEU A 223 4.72 11.91 20.42
CA LEU A 223 5.51 11.34 19.34
C LEU A 223 4.73 11.41 18.02
N THR A 224 5.40 11.85 16.96
CA THR A 224 4.88 11.83 15.59
C THR A 224 5.06 10.45 14.94
N GLU A 225 4.35 10.16 13.85
CA GLU A 225 4.34 8.82 13.21
C GLU A 225 5.73 8.32 12.80
N ASP A 226 6.66 9.22 12.48
CA ASP A 226 8.06 8.90 12.15
C ASP A 226 8.94 8.60 13.38
N GLN A 227 8.41 8.79 14.58
CA GLN A 227 9.12 8.64 15.84
C GLN A 227 8.80 7.35 16.59
N PHE A 228 7.81 6.58 16.14
CA PHE A 228 7.44 5.32 16.78
C PHE A 228 6.96 4.27 15.77
N GLU A 229 7.01 3.02 16.19
CA GLU A 229 6.39 1.90 15.48
C GLU A 229 5.52 1.10 16.46
N PHE A 230 4.44 0.50 15.96
CA PHE A 230 3.69 -0.48 16.72
C PHE A 230 4.31 -1.87 16.56
N GLY A 231 4.75 -2.45 17.67
CA GLY A 231 5.05 -3.87 17.76
C GLY A 231 3.80 -4.66 18.12
N LEU A 232 3.76 -5.94 17.75
CA LEU A 232 2.78 -6.89 18.24
C LEU A 232 3.49 -7.88 19.18
N GLU A 233 2.99 -7.99 20.40
CA GLU A 233 3.24 -9.18 21.22
C GLU A 233 2.17 -10.20 20.88
N ALA A 234 2.55 -11.18 20.05
CA ALA A 234 1.63 -12.17 19.52
C ALA A 234 1.02 -13.00 20.65
N ALA A 235 -0.30 -13.19 20.58
CA ALA A 235 -0.95 -14.24 21.34
C ALA A 235 -0.55 -15.61 20.77
N ASP A 236 -0.75 -16.68 21.56
CA ASP A 236 -0.52 -18.06 21.11
C ASP A 236 -1.64 -18.51 20.18
N VAL A 237 -1.64 -17.96 18.96
CA VAL A 237 -2.59 -18.24 17.89
C VAL A 237 -1.87 -18.99 16.78
N GLU A 238 -2.46 -20.07 16.30
CA GLU A 238 -1.93 -20.79 15.13
C GLU A 238 -1.88 -19.87 13.90
N GLY A 239 -0.82 -19.97 13.11
CA GLY A 239 -0.56 -19.09 11.97
C GLY A 239 0.55 -18.09 12.24
N ALA A 240 0.64 -17.06 11.40
CA ALA A 240 1.64 -16.01 11.55
C ALA A 240 0.97 -14.63 11.51
N ALA A 241 1.30 -13.78 12.49
CA ALA A 241 0.73 -12.44 12.63
C ALA A 241 1.82 -11.36 12.53
N GLN A 242 1.51 -10.25 11.88
CA GLN A 242 2.37 -9.09 11.78
C GLN A 242 1.55 -7.79 11.94
N PRO A 243 2.03 -6.82 12.73
CA PRO A 243 1.38 -5.52 12.81
C PRO A 243 1.46 -4.79 11.47
N LEU A 244 0.45 -3.98 11.18
CA LEU A 244 0.48 -3.04 10.07
C LEU A 244 1.27 -1.79 10.49
N PRO A 245 2.14 -1.26 9.62
CA PRO A 245 2.78 0.04 9.84
C PRO A 245 1.73 1.13 10.07
N GLY A 246 1.99 2.08 10.97
CA GLY A 246 1.13 3.26 11.20
C GLY A 246 -0.27 2.99 11.78
N ALA A 247 -0.72 1.74 11.88
CA ALA A 247 -2.09 1.41 12.31
C ALA A 247 -2.12 0.43 13.49
N ARG A 248 -3.15 0.55 14.34
CA ARG A 248 -3.51 -0.48 15.33
C ARG A 248 -4.23 -1.65 14.68
N SER A 249 -3.68 -2.14 13.58
CA SER A 249 -4.22 -3.26 12.82
C SER A 249 -3.18 -4.36 12.67
N VAL A 250 -3.62 -5.60 12.69
CA VAL A 250 -2.76 -6.78 12.55
C VAL A 250 -3.25 -7.60 11.37
N VAL A 251 -2.29 -8.08 10.59
CA VAL A 251 -2.51 -9.07 9.55
C VAL A 251 -2.11 -10.41 10.11
N HIS A 252 -3.05 -11.35 10.12
CA HIS A 252 -2.83 -12.74 10.49
C HIS A 252 -3.10 -13.64 9.28
N LEU A 253 -2.16 -14.54 9.01
CA LEU A 253 -2.24 -15.47 7.90
C LEU A 253 -2.31 -16.90 8.45
N ASP A 254 -3.30 -17.65 7.98
CA ASP A 254 -3.35 -19.09 8.20
C ASP A 254 -2.24 -19.78 7.38
N THR A 255 -1.25 -20.29 8.10
CA THR A 255 -0.07 -20.96 7.53
C THR A 255 -0.21 -22.48 7.51
N ASP A 256 -1.32 -23.04 7.98
CA ASP A 256 -1.56 -24.48 7.88
C ASP A 256 -1.89 -24.86 6.44
N VAL A 257 -0.98 -25.61 5.83
CA VAL A 257 -1.10 -26.06 4.45
C VAL A 257 -1.55 -27.51 4.47
N ASP A 258 -2.83 -27.77 4.23
CA ASP A 258 -3.32 -29.13 4.07
C ASP A 258 -2.87 -29.78 2.74
N ASP A 259 -3.19 -31.07 2.56
CA ASP A 259 -2.82 -31.81 1.35
C ASP A 259 -3.52 -31.30 0.08
N GLU A 260 -4.70 -30.71 0.21
CA GLU A 260 -5.46 -30.14 -0.90
C GLU A 260 -4.77 -28.87 -1.44
N LEU A 261 -4.39 -27.95 -0.54
CA LEU A 261 -3.64 -26.74 -0.87
C LEU A 261 -2.26 -27.07 -1.44
N ARG A 262 -1.57 -28.10 -0.90
CA ARG A 262 -0.31 -28.58 -1.48
C ARG A 262 -0.51 -29.09 -2.90
N ALA A 263 -1.56 -29.87 -3.15
CA ALA A 263 -1.87 -30.39 -4.48
C ALA A 263 -2.21 -29.27 -5.47
N GLU A 264 -3.05 -28.31 -5.05
CA GLU A 264 -3.42 -27.14 -5.84
C GLU A 264 -2.19 -26.27 -6.18
N GLY A 265 -1.33 -26.03 -5.19
CA GLY A 265 -0.07 -25.31 -5.38
C GLY A 265 0.87 -25.99 -6.38
N ARG A 266 1.00 -27.32 -6.32
CA ARG A 266 1.78 -28.10 -7.31
C ARG A 266 1.16 -28.03 -8.70
N ALA A 267 -0.16 -28.09 -8.81
CA ALA A 267 -0.85 -27.96 -10.09
C ALA A 267 -0.59 -26.59 -10.73
N ARG A 268 -0.63 -25.51 -9.94
CA ARG A 268 -0.30 -24.16 -10.43
C ARG A 268 1.16 -24.01 -10.85
N ASP A 269 2.09 -24.64 -10.13
CA ASP A 269 3.49 -24.69 -10.53
C ASP A 269 3.67 -25.42 -11.88
N LEU A 270 2.92 -26.52 -12.11
CA LEU A 270 2.95 -27.26 -13.38
C LEU A 270 2.40 -26.43 -14.54
N ILE A 271 1.26 -25.75 -14.37
CA ILE A 271 0.67 -24.89 -15.41
C ILE A 271 1.68 -23.83 -15.86
N ARG A 272 2.40 -23.22 -14.92
CA ARG A 272 3.44 -22.22 -15.21
C ARG A 272 4.65 -22.78 -15.97
N LEU A 273 4.95 -24.07 -15.86
CA LEU A 273 6.04 -24.68 -16.61
C LEU A 273 5.65 -24.98 -18.06
N VAL A 274 4.35 -25.12 -18.33
CA VAL A 274 3.81 -25.44 -19.66
C VAL A 274 3.48 -24.17 -20.46
N GLN A 275 3.02 -23.11 -19.79
CA GLN A 275 2.72 -21.79 -20.35
C GLN A 275 3.97 -20.92 -20.48
#